data_AF-I3SDS7-F1
#
_entry.id   AF-I3SDS7-F1
#
_cell.length_a   1.000
_cell.length_b   1.000
_cell.length_c   1.000
_cell.angle_alpha   90.00
_cell.angle_beta   90.00
_cell.angle_gamma   90.00
#
_symmetry.space_group_name_H-M   'P 1'
#
loop_
_entity.id
_entity.type
_entity.pdbx_description
1 polymer ?
#
loop_
_entity_poly.entity_id
_entity_poly.type
_entity_poly.pdbx_seq_one_letter_code
_entity_poly.pdbx_strand_id
1 'polypeptide(L)' 'MNGGVQKHTTNSAVPALENRWVRPPQGYTKCNVGCALFSNSSLMGVGLCFRDHTSHFVFT' A
#
# COMPACT_ATOMS: atom_id res chain seq x y z
N MET A 1 23.19 2.38 -40.48
CA MET A 1 23.00 2.85 -39.08
C MET A 1 22.55 1.64 -38.27
N ASN A 2 23.45 1.05 -37.48
CA ASN A 2 23.19 -0.20 -36.75
C ASN A 2 22.34 0.09 -35.50
N GLY A 3 21.17 -0.53 -35.41
CA GLY A 3 20.33 -0.52 -34.22
C GLY A 3 20.91 -1.41 -33.13
N GLY A 4 21.41 -0.82 -32.05
CA GLY A 4 21.87 -1.55 -30.88
C GLY A 4 20.68 -2.15 -30.12
N VAL A 5 20.68 -3.48 -29.96
CA VAL A 5 19.72 -4.21 -29.12
C VAL A 5 20.05 -3.95 -27.65
N GLN A 6 19.13 -3.31 -26.93
CA GLN A 6 19.20 -3.14 -25.48
C GLN A 6 19.00 -4.51 -24.81
N LYS A 7 20.07 -5.07 -24.23
CA LYS A 7 20.00 -6.32 -23.47
C LYS A 7 19.42 -6.00 -22.09
N HIS A 8 18.21 -6.48 -21.83
CA HIS A 8 17.55 -6.33 -20.54
C HIS A 8 18.29 -7.20 -19.50
N THR A 9 19.23 -6.60 -18.77
CA THR A 9 19.91 -7.26 -17.64
C THR A 9 18.89 -7.49 -16.53
N THR A 10 18.46 -8.73 -16.34
CA THR A 10 17.67 -9.12 -15.17
C THR A 10 18.55 -9.07 -13.94
N ASN A 11 18.45 -7.98 -13.18
CA ASN A 11 18.97 -7.95 -11.81
C ASN A 11 18.20 -9.00 -11.03
N SER A 12 18.84 -10.09 -10.61
CA SER A 12 18.24 -11.12 -9.75
C SER A 12 17.97 -10.51 -8.37
N ALA A 13 16.86 -9.77 -8.28
CA ALA A 13 16.38 -9.18 -7.05
C ALA A 13 15.99 -10.33 -6.10
N VAL A 14 16.64 -10.35 -4.94
CA VAL A 14 16.30 -11.17 -3.77
C VAL A 14 14.77 -11.12 -3.56
N PRO A 15 14.06 -12.25 -3.41
CA PRO A 15 12.61 -12.23 -3.37
C PRO A 15 12.12 -11.38 -2.19
N ALA A 16 11.38 -10.31 -2.50
CA ALA A 16 10.87 -9.31 -1.57
C ALA A 16 9.76 -9.84 -0.63
N LEU A 17 10.00 -10.97 0.06
CA LEU A 17 9.05 -11.59 0.96
C LEU A 17 8.79 -10.78 2.23
N GLU A 18 9.72 -9.91 2.64
CA GLU A 18 9.57 -9.10 3.86
C GLU A 18 8.55 -7.96 3.74
N ASN A 19 8.15 -7.57 2.53
CA ASN A 19 7.30 -6.40 2.31
C ASN A 19 5.83 -6.72 2.01
N ARG A 20 5.39 -7.97 2.23
CA ARG A 20 3.99 -8.35 1.98
C ARG A 20 3.12 -8.08 3.20
N TRP A 21 1.99 -7.41 2.97
CA TRP A 21 0.97 -7.21 3.99
C TRP A 21 0.44 -8.55 4.54
N VAL A 22 0.36 -8.66 5.87
CA VAL A 22 -0.24 -9.79 6.57
C VAL A 22 -1.40 -9.32 7.45
N ARG A 23 -2.39 -10.19 7.64
CA ARG A 23 -3.51 -9.90 8.54
C ARG A 23 -2.97 -9.74 9.98
N PRO A 24 -3.41 -8.72 10.74
CA PRO A 24 -3.02 -8.58 12.12
C PRO A 24 -3.54 -9.78 12.95
N PRO A 25 -2.79 -10.20 14.00
CA PRO A 25 -3.24 -11.25 14.91
C PRO A 25 -4.54 -10.88 15.65
N GLN A 26 -5.20 -11.87 16.23
CA GLN A 26 -6.35 -11.64 17.11
C GLN A 26 -5.96 -10.73 18.28
N GLY A 27 -6.86 -9.82 18.66
CA GLY A 27 -6.62 -8.81 19.70
C GLY A 27 -5.97 -7.51 19.21
N TYR A 28 -5.51 -7.46 17.95
CA TYR A 28 -5.00 -6.25 17.33
C TYR A 28 -6.07 -5.54 16.48
N THR A 29 -6.00 -4.21 16.47
CA THR A 29 -6.82 -3.35 15.61
C THR A 29 -6.01 -2.90 14.40
N LYS A 30 -6.58 -3.05 13.21
CA LYS A 30 -6.07 -2.49 11.95
C LYS A 30 -6.54 -1.04 11.81
N CYS A 31 -5.64 -0.13 11.43
CA CYS A 31 -6.02 1.19 10.95
C CYS A 31 -5.78 1.26 9.44
N ASN A 32 -6.81 1.54 8.66
CA ASN A 32 -6.69 1.88 7.24
C ASN A 32 -6.70 3.41 7.12
N VAL A 33 -5.64 3.99 6.56
CA VAL A 33 -5.51 5.42 6.31
C VAL A 33 -5.57 5.67 4.80
N GLY A 34 -6.28 6.71 4.40
CA GLY A 34 -6.38 7.15 3.02
C GLY A 34 -6.27 8.67 2.92
N CYS A 35 -5.82 9.13 1.76
CA CYS A 35 -5.71 10.54 1.44
C CYS A 35 -6.32 10.80 0.05
N ALA A 36 -7.05 11.89 -0.09
CA ALA A 36 -7.60 12.38 -1.35
C ALA A 36 -7.00 13.75 -1.65
N LEU A 37 -6.35 13.86 -2.81
CA LEU A 37 -5.85 15.12 -3.35
C LEU A 37 -6.85 15.64 -4.37
N PHE A 38 -7.23 16.90 -4.26
CA PHE A 38 -8.19 17.53 -5.15
C PHE A 38 -7.45 18.42 -6.14
N SER A 39 -7.56 18.13 -7.44
CA SER A 39 -6.92 18.95 -8.48
C SER A 39 -7.48 20.37 -8.48
N ASN A 40 -6.63 21.37 -8.71
CA ASN A 40 -6.98 22.80 -8.74
C ASN A 40 -7.57 23.33 -7.41
N SER A 41 -7.26 22.65 -6.31
CA SER A 41 -7.57 23.08 -4.96
C SER A 41 -6.34 22.90 -4.08
N SER A 42 -6.13 23.80 -3.13
CA SER A 42 -5.13 23.61 -2.07
C SER A 42 -5.62 22.71 -0.94
N LEU A 43 -6.73 22.01 -1.16
CA LEU A 43 -7.34 21.12 -0.18
C LEU A 43 -6.88 19.68 -0.37
N MET A 44 -6.79 18.99 0.76
CA MET A 44 -6.50 17.57 0.86
C MET A 44 -7.45 16.97 1.90
N GLY A 45 -8.07 15.84 1.56
CA GLY A 45 -8.88 15.06 2.49
C GLY A 45 -8.07 13.93 3.09
N VAL A 46 -8.16 13.72 4.39
CA VAL A 46 -7.56 12.56 5.06
C VAL A 46 -8.68 11.79 5.76
N GLY A 47 -8.71 10.48 5.55
CA GLY A 47 -9.67 9.59 6.19
C GLY A 47 -8.95 8.42 6.84
N LEU A 48 -9.49 7.95 7.96
CA LEU A 48 -9.02 6.74 8.61
C LEU A 48 -10.19 5.90 9.11
N CYS A 49 -10.00 4.58 9.16
CA CYS A 49 -10.95 3.70 9.82
C CYS A 49 -10.23 2.60 10.60
N PHE A 50 -10.80 2.24 11.74
CA PHE A 50 -10.30 1.15 12.59
C PHE A 50 -11.16 -0.08 12.40
N ARG A 51 -10.49 -1.22 12.20
CA ARG A 51 -11.14 -2.52 12.05
C ARG A 51 -10.49 -3.54 12.97
N ASP A 52 -11.27 -4.46 13.50
CA ASP A 52 -10.73 -5.59 14.27
C ASP A 52 -10.07 -6.63 13.35
N HIS A 53 -9.58 -7.72 13.95
CA HIS A 53 -9.02 -8.88 13.24
C HIS A 53 -10.01 -9.60 12.30
N THR A 54 -11.33 -9.43 12.52
CA THR A 54 -12.40 -9.96 11.65
C THR A 54 -12.84 -8.99 10.55
N SER A 55 -12.22 -7.81 10.48
CA SER A 55 -12.52 -6.70 9.55
C SER A 55 -13.80 -5.93 9.85
N HIS A 56 -14.38 -6.06 11.04
CA HIS A 56 -15.49 -5.24 11.54
C HIS A 56 -15.00 -3.88 12.06
N PHE A 57 -15.80 -2.83 11.87
CA PHE A 57 -15.49 -1.50 12.40
C PHE A 57 -15.64 -1.47 13.92
N VAL A 58 -14.70 -0.81 14.60
CA VAL A 58 -14.59 -0.83 16.08
C VAL A 58 -15.21 0.42 16.75
N PHE A 59 -15.48 1.49 15.99
CA PHE A 59 -16.02 2.76 16.51
C PHE A 59 -17.24 3.24 15.71
N THR A 60 -18.26 2.39 15.62
CA THR A 60 -19.58 2.78 15.11
C THR A 60 -20.47 3.28 16.23
#